data_AF-A0A7X6Y3I4-F1
#
_entry.id   AF-A0A7X6Y3I4-F1
#
_cell.length_a   1.000
_cell.length_b   1.000
_cell.length_c   1.000
_cell.angle_alpha   90.00
_cell.angle_beta   90.00
_cell.angle_gamma   90.00
#
_symmetry.space_group_name_H-M   'P 1'
#
loop_
_entity.id
_entity.type
_entity.pdbx_description
1 polymer ?
#
loop_
_entity_poly.entity_id
_entity_poly.type
_entity_poly.pdbx_seq_one_letter_code
_entity_poly.pdbx_strand_id
1 'polypeptide(L)'
;MLILSAIKKNQKREFDRKLALVSGKLWFEVKGILTFIVIIFVAALHFNSRNSWPVILLVVFWWSYIMLADLLVNRGKFFSNNSITWLIGKYRAFERKKPFQKAMLLRIYTLISGFGILAFFVFMFTCIALAERTEGLFFLSFFFSTIIAAYLVYRYIRRYKAMIDDMGRLCDHIKAIREGNTETKLELDKDADLYPVSRDLNTIQQGISVALEQQLKSERMKVDLITNVSHDLKTPLTSIISYVDLLSKEEDLPAHVKDYVGILAHKSQQLKSLINDLFDLSKATSKNIEVKNEKLSLSKLMQQVLGEFDEEIQASGLDFRVSIPQEPVYIISDGAKLHRVFGNIIINALKYSLVGTRVYVQLVVEGNKAVAEVKNIANYEMDFDEETILQRFTRGDKARTTEGSGLGLAIARHFTDLCGGEFRIKIDGDLFKVELSFNACT
;
A
#
# COMPACT_ATOMS: atom_id res chain seq x y z
N MET A 1 -54.39 43.07 23.21
CA MET A 1 -53.12 42.62 22.60
C MET A 1 -52.63 41.26 23.13
N LEU A 2 -52.65 40.97 24.44
CA LEU A 2 -52.22 39.67 25.00
C LEU A 2 -53.09 38.46 24.58
N ILE A 3 -54.42 38.64 24.45
CA ILE A 3 -55.36 37.56 24.07
C ILE A 3 -55.24 37.18 22.58
N LEU A 4 -54.93 38.14 21.69
CA LEU A 4 -54.67 37.89 20.27
C LEU A 4 -53.35 37.14 20.02
N SER A 5 -52.43 37.15 20.99
CA SER A 5 -51.14 36.45 20.87
C SER A 5 -51.24 34.93 21.08
N ALA A 6 -52.34 34.45 21.70
CA ALA A 6 -52.60 33.03 21.92
C ALA A 6 -53.17 32.33 20.67
N ILE A 7 -54.02 33.02 19.91
CA ILE A 7 -54.72 32.47 18.71
C ILE A 7 -53.78 32.39 17.49
N LYS A 8 -52.74 33.24 17.45
CA LYS A 8 -51.77 33.32 16.34
C LYS A 8 -50.36 32.93 16.77
N LYS A 9 -50.24 31.90 17.61
CA LYS A 9 -48.96 31.41 18.15
C LYS A 9 -47.90 31.15 17.06
N ASN A 10 -48.31 30.71 15.87
CA ASN A 10 -47.42 30.52 14.73
C ASN A 10 -46.96 31.84 14.09
N GLN A 11 -47.85 32.82 13.90
CA GLN A 11 -47.47 34.14 13.34
C GLN A 11 -46.59 34.93 14.32
N LYS A 12 -46.84 34.81 15.63
CA LYS A 12 -45.97 35.39 16.66
C LYS A 12 -44.57 34.76 16.61
N ARG A 13 -44.47 33.43 16.55
CA ARG A 13 -43.18 32.73 16.43
C ARG A 13 -42.43 33.13 15.16
N GLU A 14 -43.13 33.36 14.06
CA GLU A 14 -42.52 33.82 12.81
C GLU A 14 -42.01 35.27 12.92
N PHE A 15 -42.78 36.15 13.56
CA PHE A 15 -42.37 37.52 13.85
C PHE A 15 -41.15 37.57 14.78
N ASP A 16 -41.17 36.82 15.88
CA ASP A 16 -40.06 36.71 16.83
C ASP A 16 -38.79 36.16 16.15
N ARG A 17 -38.94 35.20 15.22
CA ARG A 17 -37.83 34.68 14.40
C ARG A 17 -37.27 35.74 13.45
N LYS A 18 -38.13 36.47 12.73
CA LYS A 18 -37.69 37.56 11.83
C LYS A 18 -36.97 38.66 12.62
N LEU A 19 -37.49 39.01 13.79
CA LEU A 19 -36.92 40.03 14.66
C LEU A 19 -35.58 39.57 15.26
N ALA A 20 -35.48 38.31 15.70
CA ALA A 20 -34.22 37.70 16.15
C ALA A 20 -33.19 37.52 15.02
N LEU A 21 -33.62 37.34 13.76
CA LEU A 21 -32.72 37.31 12.60
C LEU A 21 -32.11 38.68 12.31
N VAL A 22 -32.86 39.77 12.51
CA VAL A 22 -32.37 41.14 12.34
C VAL A 22 -31.47 41.53 13.50
N SER A 23 -31.93 41.34 14.75
CA SER A 23 -31.13 41.62 15.95
C SER A 23 -29.90 40.73 16.05
N GLY A 24 -30.00 39.47 15.62
CA GLY A 24 -28.89 38.51 15.60
C GLY A 24 -27.71 38.92 14.73
N LYS A 25 -27.89 39.84 13.77
CA LYS A 25 -26.79 40.41 12.95
C LYS A 25 -25.91 41.40 13.73
N LEU A 26 -26.45 42.04 14.76
CA LEU A 26 -25.70 42.98 15.59
C LEU A 26 -24.76 42.23 16.54
N TRP A 27 -23.52 42.71 16.67
CA TRP A 27 -22.57 42.19 17.66
C TRP A 27 -23.09 42.42 19.08
N PHE A 28 -22.76 41.49 19.98
CA PHE A 28 -23.10 41.60 21.40
C PHE A 28 -22.64 42.92 22.03
N GLU A 29 -21.45 43.41 21.65
CA GLU A 29 -20.93 44.71 22.10
C GLU A 29 -21.78 45.89 21.64
N VAL A 30 -22.24 45.88 20.38
CA VAL A 30 -23.13 46.91 19.84
C VAL A 30 -24.48 46.90 20.56
N LYS A 31 -24.99 45.71 20.90
CA LYS A 31 -26.20 45.56 21.74
C LYS A 31 -26.00 46.13 23.14
N GLY A 32 -24.82 45.93 23.73
CA GLY A 32 -24.43 46.54 25.00
C GLY A 32 -24.42 48.07 24.94
N ILE A 33 -23.78 48.64 23.91
CA ILE A 33 -23.72 50.10 23.68
C ILE A 33 -25.14 50.67 23.48
N LEU A 34 -25.96 50.04 22.64
CA LEU A 34 -27.34 50.48 22.41
C LEU A 34 -28.18 50.39 23.69
N THR A 35 -27.98 49.36 24.52
CA THR A 35 -28.65 49.25 25.81
C THR A 35 -28.25 50.39 26.73
N PHE A 36 -26.96 50.75 26.76
CA PHE A 36 -26.48 51.89 27.53
C PHE A 36 -27.07 53.22 27.03
N ILE A 37 -27.15 53.43 25.72
CA ILE A 37 -27.82 54.61 25.12
C ILE A 37 -29.30 54.65 25.50
N VAL A 38 -30.01 53.52 25.48
CA VAL A 38 -31.42 53.44 25.92
C VAL A 38 -31.55 53.79 27.40
N ILE A 39 -30.64 53.35 28.26
CA ILE A 39 -30.63 53.69 29.69
C ILE A 39 -30.43 55.21 29.88
N ILE A 40 -29.45 55.80 29.18
CA ILE A 40 -29.22 57.26 29.23
C ILE A 40 -30.44 58.03 28.74
N PHE A 41 -31.05 57.59 27.64
CA PHE A 41 -32.24 58.23 27.08
C PHE A 41 -33.44 58.16 28.03
N VAL A 42 -33.66 57.02 28.68
CA VAL A 42 -34.69 56.85 29.70
C VAL A 42 -34.42 57.76 30.91
N ALA A 43 -33.17 57.84 31.37
CA ALA A 43 -32.78 58.75 32.45
C ALA A 43 -33.04 60.21 32.08
N ALA A 44 -32.68 60.64 30.87
CA ALA A 44 -32.92 62.00 30.39
C ALA A 44 -34.41 62.34 30.30
N LEU A 45 -35.25 61.43 29.81
CA LEU A 45 -36.72 61.61 29.77
C LEU A 45 -37.35 61.69 31.16
N HIS A 46 -36.78 60.99 32.14
CA HIS A 46 -37.23 61.04 33.53
C HIS A 46 -36.93 62.40 34.16
N PHE A 47 -35.74 62.97 33.90
CA PHE A 47 -35.37 64.29 34.44
C PHE A 47 -36.07 65.47 33.76
N ASN A 48 -36.43 65.37 32.47
CA ASN A 48 -36.89 66.52 31.68
C ASN A 48 -38.42 66.71 31.61
N SER A 49 -39.24 65.72 32.02
CA SER A 49 -40.71 65.81 31.90
C SER A 49 -41.45 65.13 33.05
N ARG A 50 -42.44 65.83 33.63
CA ARG A 50 -43.22 65.39 34.79
C ARG A 50 -44.23 64.25 34.49
N ASN A 51 -44.46 63.92 33.21
CA ASN A 51 -45.45 62.91 32.79
C ASN A 51 -44.92 61.94 31.70
N SER A 52 -43.62 61.67 31.66
CA SER A 52 -42.97 60.83 30.64
C SER A 52 -43.01 59.32 30.93
N TRP A 53 -43.59 58.90 32.05
CA TRP A 53 -43.61 57.50 32.50
C TRP A 53 -44.22 56.50 31.49
N PRO A 54 -45.32 56.83 30.78
CA PRO A 54 -45.86 55.93 29.75
C PRO A 54 -44.90 55.70 28.58
N VAL A 55 -44.13 56.72 28.20
CA VAL A 55 -43.14 56.65 27.11
C VAL A 55 -41.94 55.81 27.53
N ILE A 56 -41.47 55.99 28.76
CA ILE A 56 -40.39 55.20 29.35
C ILE A 56 -40.75 53.70 29.37
N LEU A 57 -41.95 53.37 29.85
CA LEU A 57 -42.43 51.98 29.90
C LEU A 57 -42.51 51.35 28.52
N LEU A 58 -42.96 52.10 27.50
CA LEU A 58 -43.00 51.60 26.12
C LEU A 58 -41.60 51.33 25.55
N VAL A 59 -40.65 52.25 25.75
CA VAL A 59 -39.27 52.09 25.24
C VAL A 59 -38.57 50.90 25.92
N VAL A 60 -38.67 50.79 27.25
CA VAL A 60 -38.08 49.68 28.01
C VAL A 60 -38.74 48.35 27.65
N PHE A 61 -40.07 48.33 27.48
CA PHE A 61 -40.80 47.14 27.09
C PHE A 61 -40.36 46.63 25.70
N TRP A 62 -40.31 47.49 24.70
CA TRP A 62 -39.90 47.08 23.35
C TRP A 62 -38.42 46.69 23.29
N TRP A 63 -37.52 47.41 23.98
CA TRP A 63 -36.10 47.05 24.03
C TRP A 63 -35.86 45.70 24.71
N SER A 64 -36.48 45.47 25.87
CA SER A 64 -36.39 44.18 26.58
C SER A 64 -37.04 43.05 25.78
N TYR A 65 -38.15 43.31 25.09
CA TYR A 65 -38.79 42.34 24.20
C TYR A 65 -37.86 41.89 23.06
N ILE A 66 -37.16 42.83 22.41
CA ILE A 66 -36.21 42.54 21.33
C ILE A 66 -35.05 41.67 21.84
N MET A 67 -34.45 42.02 22.99
CA MET A 67 -33.36 41.24 23.58
C MET A 67 -33.79 39.85 24.01
N LEU A 68 -34.99 39.72 24.56
CA LEU A 68 -35.53 38.44 25.04
C LEU A 68 -35.90 37.54 23.85
N ALA A 69 -36.50 38.08 22.79
CA ALA A 69 -36.77 37.35 21.55
C ALA A 69 -35.47 36.84 20.90
N ASP A 70 -34.44 37.67 20.85
CA ASP A 70 -33.12 37.31 20.31
C ASP A 70 -32.42 36.23 21.17
N LEU A 71 -32.42 36.38 22.50
CA LEU A 71 -31.86 35.39 23.43
C LEU A 71 -32.57 34.03 23.32
N LEU A 72 -33.91 34.01 23.22
CA LEU A 72 -34.70 32.78 23.13
C LEU A 72 -34.50 32.03 21.80
N VAL A 73 -34.36 32.76 20.69
CA VAL A 73 -34.21 32.18 19.35
C VAL A 73 -32.76 31.82 19.04
N ASN A 74 -31.81 32.72 19.30
CA ASN A 74 -30.41 32.55 18.94
C ASN A 74 -29.58 31.86 20.05
N ARG A 75 -30.06 31.84 21.30
CA ARG A 75 -29.43 31.14 22.45
C ARG A 75 -27.91 31.35 22.51
N GLY A 76 -27.11 30.29 22.36
CA GLY A 76 -25.64 30.38 22.39
C GLY A 76 -25.02 31.28 21.31
N LYS A 77 -25.72 31.49 20.19
CA LYS A 77 -25.28 32.42 19.13
C LYS A 77 -25.40 33.89 19.51
N PHE A 78 -26.22 34.20 20.52
CA PHE A 78 -26.37 35.55 21.04
C PHE A 78 -25.05 36.07 21.65
N PHE A 79 -24.38 35.23 22.43
CA PHE A 79 -23.09 35.56 23.05
C PHE A 79 -21.90 35.29 22.12
N SER A 80 -22.04 34.37 21.17
CA SER A 80 -20.95 34.01 20.26
C SER A 80 -20.79 34.96 19.07
N ASN A 81 -21.76 35.84 18.78
CA ASN A 81 -21.61 36.86 17.75
C ASN A 81 -21.02 38.14 18.37
N ASN A 82 -19.70 38.15 18.59
CA ASN A 82 -18.97 39.26 19.17
C ASN A 82 -17.74 39.62 18.30
N SER A 83 -17.12 40.77 18.57
CA SER A 83 -15.98 41.23 17.77
C SER A 83 -14.80 40.26 17.87
N ILE A 84 -14.62 39.63 19.03
CA ILE A 84 -13.53 38.69 19.33
C ILE A 84 -13.67 37.40 18.50
N THR A 85 -14.86 36.81 18.43
CA THR A 85 -15.10 35.60 17.62
C THR A 85 -15.00 35.88 16.13
N TRP A 86 -15.42 37.07 15.69
CA TRP A 86 -15.21 37.53 14.33
C TRP A 86 -13.71 37.70 14.00
N LEU A 87 -12.95 38.35 14.88
CA LEU A 87 -11.50 38.51 14.76
C LEU A 87 -10.78 37.16 14.75
N ILE A 88 -11.15 36.25 15.64
CA ILE A 88 -10.64 34.87 15.67
C ILE A 88 -10.99 34.13 14.38
N GLY A 89 -12.20 34.30 13.85
CA GLY A 89 -12.63 33.72 12.59
C GLY A 89 -11.80 34.21 11.41
N LYS A 90 -11.57 35.53 11.32
CA LYS A 90 -10.68 36.15 10.32
C LYS A 90 -9.24 35.67 10.46
N TYR A 91 -8.73 35.63 11.68
CA TYR A 91 -7.39 35.11 11.97
C TYR A 91 -7.25 33.65 11.53
N ARG A 92 -8.20 32.78 11.89
CA ARG A 92 -8.22 31.36 11.48
C ARG A 92 -8.30 31.21 9.96
N ALA A 93 -9.10 32.03 9.29
CA ALA A 93 -9.20 32.00 7.83
C ALA A 93 -7.90 32.42 7.14
N PHE A 94 -7.17 33.39 7.71
CA PHE A 94 -5.84 33.78 7.25
C PHE A 94 -4.80 32.69 7.54
N GLU A 95 -4.85 32.12 8.73
CA GLU A 95 -3.97 31.06 9.22
C GLU A 95 -4.07 29.79 8.36
N ARG A 96 -5.29 29.35 8.03
CA ARG A 96 -5.54 28.16 7.18
C ARG A 96 -4.95 28.25 5.78
N LYS A 97 -4.67 29.45 5.28
CA LYS A 97 -4.03 29.65 3.97
C LYS A 97 -2.50 29.51 4.01
N LYS A 98 -1.91 29.44 5.20
CA LYS A 98 -0.46 29.35 5.36
C LYS A 98 -0.01 27.88 5.43
N PRO A 99 1.22 27.58 4.98
CA PRO A 99 1.84 26.29 5.26
C PRO A 99 1.84 25.97 6.76
N PHE A 100 1.75 24.70 7.11
CA PHE A 100 1.67 24.20 8.49
C PHE A 100 2.69 24.86 9.44
N GLN A 101 3.97 24.89 9.04
CA GLN A 101 5.05 25.51 9.82
C GLN A 101 4.80 27.00 10.08
N LYS A 102 4.35 27.75 9.07
CA LYS A 102 4.05 29.18 9.19
C LYS A 102 2.80 29.43 10.03
N ALA A 103 1.78 28.57 9.93
CA ALA A 103 0.60 28.64 10.78
C ALA A 103 0.94 28.42 12.27
N MET A 104 1.83 27.47 12.55
CA MET A 104 2.31 27.19 13.90
C MET A 104 3.10 28.38 14.49
N LEU A 105 4.05 28.93 13.72
CA LEU A 105 4.79 30.13 14.12
C LEU A 105 3.86 31.33 14.33
N LEU A 106 2.87 31.51 13.46
CA LEU A 106 1.90 32.60 13.59
C LEU A 106 1.11 32.51 14.91
N ARG A 107 0.74 31.30 15.36
CA ARG A 107 0.10 31.12 16.67
C ARG A 107 0.98 31.59 17.82
N ILE A 108 2.27 31.24 17.79
CA ILE A 108 3.24 31.68 18.80
C ILE A 108 3.33 33.20 18.78
N TYR A 109 3.50 33.81 17.60
CA TYR A 109 3.55 35.26 17.47
C TYR A 109 2.24 35.94 17.93
N THR A 110 1.07 35.36 17.68
CA THR A 110 -0.19 35.91 18.20
C THR A 110 -0.31 35.79 19.71
N LEU A 111 0.22 34.73 20.32
CA LEU A 111 0.25 34.59 21.78
C LEU A 111 1.16 35.66 22.37
N ILE A 112 2.38 35.82 21.84
CA ILE A 112 3.35 36.85 22.26
C ILE A 112 2.76 38.26 22.09
N SER A 113 2.12 38.52 20.94
CA SER A 113 1.47 39.81 20.68
C SER A 113 0.32 40.07 21.66
N GLY A 114 -0.48 39.03 21.98
CA GLY A 114 -1.53 39.12 22.99
C GLY A 114 -1.00 39.46 24.38
N PHE A 115 0.12 38.86 24.78
CA PHE A 115 0.83 39.22 26.01
C PHE A 115 1.37 40.65 25.98
N GLY A 116 1.94 41.09 24.85
CA GLY A 116 2.40 42.47 24.68
C GLY A 116 1.27 43.50 24.83
N ILE A 117 0.11 43.22 24.25
CA ILE A 117 -1.08 44.08 24.40
C ILE A 117 -1.56 44.12 25.85
N LEU A 118 -1.64 42.96 26.52
CA LEU A 118 -2.01 42.89 27.94
C LEU A 118 -1.02 43.69 28.82
N ALA A 119 0.28 43.52 28.59
CA ALA A 119 1.32 44.26 29.31
C ALA A 119 1.20 45.77 29.09
N PHE A 120 0.91 46.21 27.87
CA PHE A 120 0.66 47.62 27.56
C PHE A 120 -0.56 48.17 28.31
N PHE A 121 -1.67 47.43 28.37
CA PHE A 121 -2.84 47.85 29.14
C PHE A 121 -2.55 47.92 30.64
N VAL A 122 -1.89 46.91 31.21
CA VAL A 122 -1.47 46.93 32.62
C VAL A 122 -0.61 48.17 32.89
N PHE A 123 0.37 48.45 32.03
CA PHE A 123 1.23 49.63 32.16
C PHE A 123 0.42 50.94 32.09
N MET A 124 -0.46 51.09 31.10
CA MET A 124 -1.33 52.27 30.96
C MET A 124 -2.22 52.50 32.19
N PHE A 125 -2.88 51.45 32.69
CA PHE A 125 -3.72 51.55 33.89
C PHE A 125 -2.89 51.83 35.15
N THR A 126 -1.65 51.34 35.21
CA THR A 126 -0.72 51.66 36.31
C THR A 126 -0.37 53.15 36.30
N CYS A 127 -0.09 53.73 35.13
CA CYS A 127 0.18 55.17 35.00
C CYS A 127 -1.02 56.02 35.41
N ILE A 128 -2.25 55.64 35.04
CA ILE A 128 -3.48 56.34 35.42
C ILE A 128 -3.71 56.23 36.94
N ALA A 129 -3.56 55.02 37.51
CA ALA A 129 -3.72 54.79 38.94
C ALA A 129 -2.74 55.63 39.78
N LEU A 130 -1.51 55.80 39.30
CA LEU A 130 -0.51 56.68 39.93
C LEU A 130 -0.90 58.16 39.84
N ALA A 131 -1.44 58.61 38.71
CA ALA A 131 -1.85 60.00 38.50
C ALA A 131 -3.06 60.39 39.38
N GLU A 132 -4.07 59.53 39.50
CA GLU A 132 -5.29 59.78 40.27
C GLU A 132 -5.20 59.36 41.74
N ARG A 133 -4.08 58.76 42.16
CA ARG A 133 -3.87 58.16 43.51
C ARG A 133 -4.93 57.11 43.88
N THR A 134 -5.37 56.32 42.90
CA THR A 134 -6.39 55.29 43.06
C THR A 134 -5.77 53.89 42.93
N GLU A 135 -5.39 53.27 44.04
CA GLU A 135 -4.74 51.95 44.03
C GLU A 135 -5.66 50.84 43.49
N GLY A 136 -6.99 50.97 43.67
CA GLY A 136 -7.97 49.95 43.25
C GLY A 136 -7.98 49.67 41.74
N LEU A 137 -7.73 50.68 40.90
CA LEU A 137 -7.70 50.53 39.43
C LEU A 137 -6.53 49.65 38.96
N PHE A 138 -5.38 49.75 39.63
CA PHE A 138 -4.22 48.91 39.35
C PHE A 138 -4.50 47.44 39.66
N PHE A 139 -4.98 47.14 40.89
CA PHE A 139 -5.28 45.77 41.30
C PHE A 139 -6.33 45.11 40.41
N LEU A 140 -7.37 45.87 40.03
CA LEU A 140 -8.42 45.37 39.14
C LEU A 140 -7.87 45.03 37.75
N SER A 141 -7.07 45.93 37.16
CA SER A 141 -6.46 45.73 35.84
C SER A 141 -5.48 44.56 35.83
N PHE A 142 -4.66 44.43 36.87
CA PHE A 142 -3.73 43.32 37.04
C PHE A 142 -4.46 41.98 37.19
N PHE A 143 -5.50 41.94 38.01
CA PHE A 143 -6.31 40.73 38.22
C PHE A 143 -6.98 40.25 36.92
N PHE A 144 -7.64 41.13 36.17
CA PHE A 144 -8.23 40.74 34.88
C PHE A 144 -7.18 40.33 33.86
N SER A 145 -6.04 41.03 33.80
CA SER A 145 -4.96 40.71 32.85
C SER A 145 -4.32 39.35 33.12
N THR A 146 -4.13 38.98 34.39
CA THR A 146 -3.61 37.64 34.76
C THR A 146 -4.58 36.52 34.40
N ILE A 147 -5.90 36.71 34.60
CA ILE A 147 -6.92 35.74 34.18
C ILE A 147 -6.93 35.56 32.66
N ILE A 148 -6.88 36.67 31.90
CA ILE A 148 -6.87 36.61 30.43
C ILE A 148 -5.58 35.94 29.94
N ALA A 149 -4.42 36.29 30.51
CA ALA A 149 -3.14 35.66 30.21
C ALA A 149 -3.19 34.14 30.46
N ALA A 150 -3.67 33.71 31.62
CA ALA A 150 -3.82 32.29 31.96
C ALA A 150 -4.76 31.57 30.98
N TYR A 151 -5.87 32.20 30.59
CA TYR A 151 -6.79 31.65 29.60
C TYR A 151 -6.15 31.49 28.21
N LEU A 152 -5.36 32.46 27.76
CA LEU A 152 -4.64 32.40 26.48
C LEU A 152 -3.61 31.26 26.48
N VAL A 153 -2.84 31.12 27.55
CA VAL A 153 -1.87 30.02 27.73
C VAL A 153 -2.57 28.67 27.75
N TYR A 154 -3.63 28.53 28.56
CA TYR A 154 -4.42 27.29 28.62
C TYR A 154 -4.94 26.89 27.24
N ARG A 155 -5.48 27.85 26.48
CA ARG A 155 -5.98 27.61 25.13
C ARG A 155 -4.87 27.22 24.15
N TYR A 156 -3.70 27.83 24.25
CA TYR A 156 -2.54 27.47 23.44
C TYR A 156 -2.07 26.04 23.75
N ILE A 157 -1.87 25.71 25.03
CA ILE A 157 -1.43 24.37 25.48
C ILE A 157 -2.43 23.29 25.05
N ARG A 158 -3.74 23.53 25.25
CA ARG A 158 -4.78 22.57 24.84
C ARG A 158 -4.71 22.26 23.34
N ARG A 159 -4.48 23.28 22.51
CA ARG A 159 -4.38 23.11 21.06
C ARG A 159 -3.07 22.43 20.65
N TYR A 160 -1.97 22.79 21.30
CA TYR A 160 -0.67 22.16 21.09
C TYR A 160 -0.71 20.66 21.45
N LYS A 161 -1.36 20.30 22.56
CA LYS A 161 -1.56 18.90 22.96
C LYS A 161 -2.36 18.11 21.92
N ALA A 162 -3.44 18.68 21.37
CA ALA A 162 -4.23 18.03 20.32
C ALA A 162 -3.37 17.75 19.06
N MET A 163 -2.54 18.69 18.64
CA MET A 163 -1.61 18.47 17.52
C MET A 163 -0.62 17.34 17.81
N ILE A 164 -0.08 17.24 19.03
CA ILE A 164 0.85 16.15 19.39
C ILE A 164 0.14 14.80 19.32
N ASP A 165 -1.10 14.71 19.79
CA ASP A 165 -1.91 13.48 19.71
C ASP A 165 -2.13 13.08 18.24
N ASP A 166 -2.49 14.03 17.38
CA ASP A 166 -2.66 13.81 15.94
C ASP A 166 -1.35 13.34 15.29
N MET A 167 -0.20 13.89 15.69
CA MET A 167 1.12 13.43 15.21
C MET A 167 1.43 12.00 15.65
N GLY A 168 1.10 11.63 16.90
CA GLY A 168 1.27 10.27 17.41
C GLY A 168 0.47 9.27 16.57
N ARG A 169 -0.82 9.55 16.36
CA ARG A 169 -1.70 8.73 15.51
C ARG A 169 -1.18 8.58 14.08
N LEU A 170 -0.60 9.64 13.52
CA LEU A 170 -0.01 9.62 12.18
C LEU A 170 1.23 8.70 12.13
N CYS A 171 2.10 8.76 13.14
CA CYS A 171 3.27 7.88 13.24
C CYS A 171 2.85 6.40 13.38
N ASP A 172 1.86 6.13 14.22
CA ASP A 172 1.32 4.78 14.40
C ASP A 172 0.71 4.25 13.10
N HIS A 173 0.00 5.10 12.34
CA HIS A 173 -0.57 4.73 11.05
C HIS A 173 0.50 4.40 10.01
N ILE A 174 1.58 5.20 9.94
CA ILE A 174 2.72 4.90 9.05
C ILE A 174 3.36 3.56 9.43
N LYS A 175 3.51 3.29 10.73
CA LYS A 175 4.05 2.01 11.20
C LYS A 175 3.14 0.83 10.80
N ALA A 176 1.83 0.99 10.92
CA ALA A 176 0.85 -0.02 10.50
C ALA A 176 0.94 -0.30 8.98
N ILE A 177 1.05 0.74 8.15
CA ILE A 177 1.23 0.60 6.69
C ILE A 177 2.52 -0.18 6.39
N ARG A 178 3.63 0.14 7.08
CA ARG A 178 4.92 -0.55 6.91
C ARG A 178 4.83 -2.03 7.28
N GLU A 179 4.02 -2.38 8.27
CA GLU A 179 3.78 -3.77 8.69
C GLU A 179 2.78 -4.51 7.78
N GLY A 180 2.29 -3.87 6.71
CA GLY A 180 1.41 -4.48 5.71
C GLY A 180 -0.08 -4.33 6.00
N ASN A 181 -0.47 -3.50 6.99
CA ASN A 181 -1.88 -3.24 7.27
C ASN A 181 -2.43 -2.20 6.28
N THR A 182 -3.12 -2.68 5.24
CA THR A 182 -3.69 -1.85 4.18
C THR A 182 -5.16 -1.46 4.38
N GLU A 183 -5.81 -1.95 5.45
CA GLU A 183 -7.26 -1.77 5.65
C GLU A 183 -7.60 -0.60 6.58
N THR A 184 -6.70 -0.25 7.48
CA THR A 184 -6.91 0.83 8.45
C THR A 184 -6.89 2.19 7.77
N LYS A 185 -7.74 3.13 8.23
CA LYS A 185 -7.75 4.52 7.75
C LYS A 185 -7.49 5.47 8.92
N LEU A 186 -6.65 6.46 8.68
CA LEU A 186 -6.40 7.54 9.64
C LEU A 186 -7.48 8.60 9.53
N GLU A 187 -8.35 8.69 10.53
CA GLU A 187 -9.38 9.73 10.62
C GLU A 187 -9.01 10.78 11.67
N LEU A 188 -8.72 11.99 11.19
CA LEU A 188 -8.54 13.17 12.03
C LEU A 188 -9.75 14.11 11.88
N ASP A 189 -9.98 14.95 12.89
CA ASP A 189 -11.01 16.00 12.83
C ASP A 189 -10.75 16.92 11.62
N LYS A 190 -11.80 17.37 10.93
CA LYS A 190 -11.69 18.29 9.79
C LYS A 190 -11.03 19.62 10.15
N ASP A 191 -11.10 20.00 11.43
CA ASP A 191 -10.46 21.20 11.96
C ASP A 191 -9.03 20.96 12.48
N ALA A 192 -8.54 19.71 12.46
CA ALA A 192 -7.18 19.36 12.85
C ALA A 192 -6.16 19.88 11.82
N ASP A 193 -4.98 20.22 12.31
CA ASP A 193 -3.93 20.80 11.46
C ASP A 193 -3.35 19.79 10.47
N LEU A 194 -3.34 18.51 10.84
CA LEU A 194 -2.80 17.41 10.04
C LEU A 194 -3.87 16.70 9.20
N TYR A 195 -5.10 17.18 9.21
CA TYR A 195 -6.20 16.59 8.42
C TYR A 195 -5.91 16.48 6.91
N PRO A 196 -5.28 17.47 6.25
CA PRO A 196 -4.88 17.31 4.85
C PRO A 196 -3.89 16.16 4.67
N VAL A 197 -2.91 16.06 5.57
CA VAL A 197 -1.87 15.03 5.52
C VAL A 197 -2.46 13.64 5.76
N SER A 198 -3.40 13.49 6.71
CA SER A 198 -4.06 12.20 6.93
C SER A 198 -4.87 11.76 5.71
N ARG A 199 -5.51 12.70 5.00
CA ARG A 199 -6.22 12.40 3.75
C ARG A 199 -5.25 11.93 2.66
N ASP A 200 -4.19 12.69 2.43
CA ASP A 200 -3.19 12.38 1.40
C ASP A 200 -2.55 11.02 1.68
N LEU A 201 -2.25 10.72 2.95
CA LEU A 201 -1.73 9.42 3.39
C LEU A 201 -2.72 8.28 3.12
N ASN A 202 -4.00 8.46 3.45
CA ASN A 202 -5.05 7.47 3.13
C ASN A 202 -5.19 7.25 1.61
N THR A 203 -5.06 8.30 0.80
CA THR A 203 -5.09 8.19 -0.67
C THR A 203 -3.88 7.41 -1.20
N ILE A 204 -2.68 7.66 -0.66
CA ILE A 204 -1.47 6.91 -1.01
C ILE A 204 -1.65 5.43 -0.65
N GLN A 205 -2.13 5.13 0.56
CA GLN A 205 -2.39 3.76 1.02
C GLN A 205 -3.39 3.05 0.09
N GLN A 206 -4.48 3.71 -0.27
CA GLN A 206 -5.46 3.17 -1.21
C GLN A 206 -4.83 2.91 -2.60
N GLY A 207 -4.01 3.83 -3.10
CA GLY A 207 -3.30 3.66 -4.38
C GLY A 207 -2.37 2.45 -4.37
N ILE A 208 -1.65 2.22 -3.27
CA ILE A 208 -0.79 1.04 -3.09
C ILE A 208 -1.63 -0.25 -3.10
N SER A 209 -2.74 -0.30 -2.36
CA SER A 209 -3.61 -1.48 -2.32
C SER A 209 -4.18 -1.83 -3.68
N VAL A 210 -4.65 -0.82 -4.43
CA VAL A 210 -5.19 -1.01 -5.80
C VAL A 210 -4.09 -1.49 -6.75
N ALA A 211 -2.90 -0.90 -6.70
CA ALA A 211 -1.78 -1.32 -7.55
C ALA A 211 -1.37 -2.77 -7.26
N LEU A 212 -1.34 -3.17 -5.98
CA LEU A 212 -1.04 -4.55 -5.58
C LEU A 212 -2.11 -5.52 -6.07
N GLU A 213 -3.39 -5.20 -5.89
CA GLU A 213 -4.50 -6.03 -6.37
C GLU A 213 -4.46 -6.19 -7.89
N GLN A 214 -4.20 -5.11 -8.62
CA GLN A 214 -4.10 -5.13 -10.08
C GLN A 214 -2.90 -5.95 -10.55
N GLN A 215 -1.76 -5.87 -9.86
CA GLN A 215 -0.59 -6.70 -10.14
C GLN A 215 -0.90 -8.19 -9.91
N LEU A 216 -1.52 -8.54 -8.78
CA LEU A 216 -1.92 -9.91 -8.48
C LEU A 216 -2.93 -10.45 -9.48
N LYS A 217 -3.90 -9.62 -9.89
CA LYS A 217 -4.88 -9.96 -10.92
C LYS A 217 -4.19 -10.20 -12.28
N SER A 218 -3.25 -9.35 -12.67
CA SER A 218 -2.49 -9.50 -13.91
C SER A 218 -1.69 -10.81 -13.93
N GLU A 219 -0.99 -11.12 -12.83
CA GLU A 219 -0.26 -12.38 -12.70
C GLU A 219 -1.18 -13.60 -12.78
N ARG A 220 -2.34 -13.57 -12.10
CA ARG A 220 -3.35 -14.66 -12.21
C ARG A 220 -3.87 -14.81 -13.64
N MET A 221 -4.24 -13.71 -14.29
CA MET A 221 -4.74 -13.74 -15.67
C MET A 221 -3.70 -14.29 -16.66
N LYS A 222 -2.41 -13.99 -16.49
CA LYS A 222 -1.34 -14.57 -17.33
C LYS A 222 -1.31 -16.09 -17.21
N VAL A 223 -1.41 -16.61 -15.98
CA VAL A 223 -1.40 -18.05 -15.70
C VAL A 223 -2.63 -18.74 -16.27
N ASP A 224 -3.82 -18.17 -16.06
CA ASP A 224 -5.09 -18.71 -16.57
C ASP A 224 -5.09 -18.76 -18.11
N LEU A 225 -4.60 -17.70 -18.76
CA LEU A 225 -4.52 -17.65 -20.22
C LEU A 225 -3.59 -18.73 -20.77
N ILE A 226 -2.39 -18.89 -20.21
CA ILE A 226 -1.45 -19.93 -20.66
C ILE A 226 -2.04 -21.33 -20.42
N THR A 227 -2.75 -21.53 -19.31
CA THR A 227 -3.38 -22.81 -18.97
C THR A 227 -4.47 -23.18 -19.97
N ASN A 228 -5.36 -22.24 -20.29
CA ASN A 228 -6.45 -22.45 -21.25
C ASN A 228 -5.90 -22.68 -22.67
N VAL A 229 -4.96 -21.84 -23.12
CA VAL A 229 -4.33 -22.01 -24.44
C VAL A 229 -3.62 -23.36 -24.54
N SER A 230 -2.95 -23.81 -23.47
CA SER A 230 -2.26 -25.12 -23.47
C SER A 230 -3.24 -26.28 -23.64
N HIS A 231 -4.41 -26.22 -22.98
CA HIS A 231 -5.45 -27.23 -23.14
C HIS A 231 -6.00 -27.26 -24.57
N ASP A 232 -6.26 -26.08 -25.14
CA ASP A 232 -6.80 -25.93 -26.49
C ASP A 232 -5.80 -26.36 -27.57
N LEU A 233 -4.49 -26.27 -27.31
CA LEU A 233 -3.44 -26.79 -28.19
C LEU A 233 -3.24 -28.32 -28.06
N LYS A 234 -3.43 -28.88 -26.86
CA LYS A 234 -3.23 -30.32 -26.61
C LYS A 234 -4.21 -31.19 -27.41
N THR A 235 -5.45 -30.75 -27.52
CA THR A 235 -6.53 -31.49 -28.21
C THR A 235 -6.24 -31.72 -29.70
N PRO A 236 -6.03 -30.68 -30.54
CA PRO A 236 -5.72 -30.88 -31.96
C PRO A 236 -4.38 -31.58 -32.16
N LEU A 237 -3.39 -31.36 -31.29
CA LEU A 237 -2.10 -32.04 -31.38
C LEU A 237 -2.22 -33.56 -31.14
N THR A 238 -3.07 -33.97 -30.20
CA THR A 238 -3.31 -35.40 -29.94
C THR A 238 -3.89 -36.07 -31.18
N SER A 239 -4.78 -35.38 -31.90
CA SER A 239 -5.29 -35.87 -33.19
C SER A 239 -4.20 -35.97 -34.25
N ILE A 240 -3.32 -34.96 -34.38
CA ILE A 240 -2.18 -35.01 -35.32
C ILE A 240 -1.27 -36.21 -35.02
N ILE A 241 -0.91 -36.43 -33.75
CA ILE A 241 -0.09 -37.58 -33.33
C ILE A 241 -0.79 -38.89 -33.68
N SER A 242 -2.09 -39.00 -33.43
CA SER A 242 -2.88 -40.19 -33.75
C SER A 242 -2.88 -40.48 -35.26
N TYR A 243 -3.10 -39.47 -36.11
CA TYR A 243 -3.08 -39.66 -37.56
C TYR A 243 -1.69 -40.02 -38.09
N VAL A 244 -0.63 -39.43 -37.52
CA VAL A 244 0.74 -39.78 -37.88
C VAL A 244 1.09 -41.20 -37.43
N ASP A 245 0.64 -41.62 -36.25
CA ASP A 245 0.80 -43.00 -35.76
C ASP A 245 0.06 -44.00 -36.65
N LEU A 246 -1.17 -43.68 -37.08
CA LEU A 246 -1.92 -44.48 -38.06
C LEU A 246 -1.17 -44.58 -39.41
N LEU A 247 -0.68 -43.45 -39.94
CA LEU A 247 0.11 -43.43 -41.18
C LEU A 247 1.41 -44.22 -41.06
N SER A 248 2.04 -44.23 -39.88
CA SER A 248 3.27 -44.99 -39.65
C SER A 248 3.08 -46.52 -39.70
N LYS A 249 1.83 -46.98 -39.55
CA LYS A 249 1.44 -48.39 -39.55
C LYS A 249 0.93 -48.87 -40.91
N GLU A 250 0.76 -47.99 -41.89
CA GLU A 250 0.35 -48.37 -43.24
C GLU A 250 1.47 -49.13 -43.96
N GLU A 251 1.13 -50.31 -44.48
CA GLU A 251 2.00 -51.11 -45.34
C GLU A 251 1.96 -50.54 -46.79
N ASP A 252 3.00 -50.79 -47.59
CA ASP A 252 3.12 -50.31 -48.99
C ASP A 252 3.26 -48.79 -49.25
N LEU A 253 3.56 -47.97 -48.24
CA LEU A 253 3.93 -46.57 -48.47
C LEU A 253 5.25 -46.43 -49.26
N PRO A 254 5.33 -45.52 -50.26
CA PRO A 254 6.58 -45.19 -50.92
C PRO A 254 7.65 -44.73 -49.92
N ALA A 255 8.93 -45.08 -50.15
CA ALA A 255 10.02 -44.81 -49.20
C ALA A 255 10.10 -43.33 -48.77
N HIS A 256 9.98 -42.38 -49.70
CA HIS A 256 9.99 -40.95 -49.40
C HIS A 256 8.80 -40.50 -48.52
N VAL A 257 7.65 -41.18 -48.60
CA VAL A 257 6.49 -40.89 -47.75
C VAL A 257 6.71 -41.42 -46.33
N LYS A 258 7.35 -42.59 -46.18
CA LYS A 258 7.75 -43.11 -44.86
C LYS A 258 8.71 -42.14 -44.15
N ASP A 259 9.65 -41.55 -44.89
CA ASP A 259 10.55 -40.53 -44.34
C ASP A 259 9.77 -39.29 -43.86
N TYR A 260 8.80 -38.79 -44.65
CA TYR A 260 7.95 -37.67 -44.24
C TYR A 260 7.11 -37.99 -43.00
N VAL A 261 6.54 -39.20 -42.91
CA VAL A 261 5.78 -39.66 -41.74
C VAL A 261 6.68 -39.71 -40.50
N GLY A 262 7.92 -40.20 -40.64
CA GLY A 262 8.92 -40.18 -39.57
C GLY A 262 9.24 -38.75 -39.08
N ILE A 263 9.41 -37.80 -40.02
CA ILE A 263 9.63 -36.39 -39.69
C ILE A 263 8.40 -35.81 -38.96
N LEU A 264 7.19 -36.07 -39.45
CA LEU A 264 5.95 -35.59 -38.82
C LEU A 264 5.77 -36.18 -37.42
N ALA A 265 6.12 -37.44 -37.21
CA ALA A 265 6.03 -38.11 -35.91
C ALA A 265 6.94 -37.43 -34.90
N HIS A 266 8.19 -37.21 -35.30
CA HIS A 266 9.18 -36.52 -34.51
C HIS A 266 8.76 -35.09 -34.16
N LYS A 267 8.32 -34.30 -35.16
CA LYS A 267 7.88 -32.91 -34.95
C LYS A 267 6.63 -32.80 -34.08
N SER A 268 5.69 -33.72 -34.22
CA SER A 268 4.47 -33.75 -33.41
C SER A 268 4.77 -34.08 -31.94
N GLN A 269 5.67 -35.04 -31.71
CA GLN A 269 6.11 -35.40 -30.36
C GLN A 269 6.92 -34.27 -29.70
N GLN A 270 7.76 -33.56 -30.47
CA GLN A 270 8.45 -32.37 -29.99
C GLN A 270 7.49 -31.26 -29.58
N LEU A 271 6.47 -30.98 -30.40
CA LEU A 271 5.45 -29.99 -30.08
C LEU A 271 4.68 -30.36 -28.80
N LYS A 272 4.44 -31.65 -28.59
CA LYS A 272 3.79 -32.16 -27.36
C LYS A 272 4.66 -31.88 -26.13
N SER A 273 5.96 -32.15 -26.22
CA SER A 273 6.91 -31.84 -25.15
C SER A 273 6.94 -30.33 -24.87
N LEU A 274 6.98 -29.49 -25.90
CA LEU A 274 6.99 -28.03 -25.79
C LEU A 274 5.74 -27.49 -25.07
N ILE A 275 4.56 -27.98 -25.43
CA ILE A 275 3.29 -27.56 -24.80
C ILE A 275 3.25 -28.00 -23.34
N ASN A 276 3.68 -29.23 -23.04
CA ASN A 276 3.76 -29.72 -21.67
C ASN A 276 4.75 -28.87 -20.85
N ASP A 277 5.95 -28.61 -21.37
CA ASP A 277 6.96 -27.77 -20.70
C ASP A 277 6.45 -26.35 -20.45
N LEU A 278 5.75 -25.75 -21.40
CA LEU A 278 5.11 -24.43 -21.25
C LEU A 278 4.06 -24.44 -20.12
N PHE A 279 3.24 -25.49 -20.09
CA PHE A 279 2.20 -25.65 -19.08
C PHE A 279 2.79 -25.84 -17.67
N ASP A 280 3.78 -26.71 -17.55
CA ASP A 280 4.45 -26.99 -16.29
C ASP A 280 5.19 -25.77 -15.77
N LEU A 281 5.84 -25.01 -16.65
CA LEU A 281 6.43 -23.72 -16.30
C LEU A 281 5.38 -22.70 -15.86
N SER A 282 4.27 -22.56 -16.59
CA SER A 282 3.18 -21.63 -16.23
C SER A 282 2.64 -21.92 -14.84
N LYS A 283 2.33 -23.20 -14.58
CA LYS A 283 1.93 -23.65 -13.25
C LYS A 283 2.99 -23.31 -12.22
N ALA A 284 4.26 -23.61 -12.50
CA ALA A 284 5.34 -23.42 -11.55
C ALA A 284 5.48 -21.94 -11.15
N THR A 285 5.39 -21.05 -12.13
CA THR A 285 5.47 -19.60 -11.89
C THR A 285 4.28 -19.02 -11.13
N SER A 286 3.11 -19.66 -11.23
CA SER A 286 2.01 -19.38 -10.31
C SER A 286 2.37 -19.93 -8.94
N LYS A 287 2.35 -19.13 -7.87
CA LYS A 287 2.57 -19.58 -6.48
C LYS A 287 1.55 -20.63 -5.97
N ASN A 288 0.78 -21.24 -6.87
CA ASN A 288 -0.30 -22.21 -6.61
C ASN A 288 0.12 -23.67 -6.85
N ILE A 289 1.39 -23.98 -7.12
CA ILE A 289 1.81 -25.39 -7.11
C ILE A 289 1.91 -25.89 -5.67
N GLU A 290 1.08 -26.87 -5.33
CA GLU A 290 1.29 -27.69 -4.14
C GLU A 290 2.58 -28.52 -4.31
N VAL A 291 3.53 -28.28 -3.41
CA VAL A 291 4.76 -29.06 -3.28
C VAL A 291 4.51 -30.13 -2.22
N LYS A 292 4.63 -31.40 -2.59
CA LYS A 292 4.49 -32.51 -1.65
C LYS A 292 5.84 -32.79 -1.01
N ASN A 293 6.11 -32.12 0.11
CA ASN A 293 7.34 -32.33 0.86
C ASN A 293 7.30 -33.68 1.58
N GLU A 294 8.10 -34.62 1.10
CA GLU A 294 8.30 -35.95 1.68
C GLU A 294 9.78 -36.22 1.91
N LYS A 295 10.09 -37.10 2.88
CA LYS A 295 11.47 -37.57 3.10
C LYS A 295 11.83 -38.53 1.97
N LEU A 296 12.74 -38.11 1.09
CA LEU A 296 13.19 -38.91 -0.07
C LEU A 296 14.71 -39.04 -0.12
N SER A 297 15.20 -40.11 -0.73
CA SER A 297 16.62 -40.39 -0.91
C SER A 297 17.10 -39.82 -2.24
N LEU A 298 17.83 -38.71 -2.21
CA LEU A 298 18.36 -38.03 -3.40
C LEU A 298 19.29 -38.95 -4.20
N SER A 299 20.11 -39.77 -3.54
CA SER A 299 20.98 -40.76 -4.19
C SER A 299 20.18 -41.72 -5.08
N LYS A 300 19.05 -42.23 -4.59
CA LYS A 300 18.20 -43.19 -5.29
C LYS A 300 17.45 -42.53 -6.44
N LEU A 301 16.95 -41.31 -6.23
CA LEU A 301 16.28 -40.53 -7.27
C LEU A 301 17.22 -40.28 -8.45
N MET A 302 18.45 -39.84 -8.19
CA MET A 302 19.44 -39.61 -9.24
C MET A 302 19.82 -40.89 -9.98
N GLN A 303 20.00 -42.00 -9.26
CA GLN A 303 20.25 -43.31 -9.87
C GLN A 303 19.09 -43.77 -10.74
N GLN A 304 17.84 -43.57 -10.29
CA GLN A 304 16.65 -43.90 -11.08
C GLN A 304 16.61 -43.10 -12.39
N VAL A 305 16.83 -41.79 -12.32
CA VAL A 305 16.86 -40.94 -13.52
C VAL A 305 17.98 -41.37 -14.47
N LEU A 306 19.18 -41.66 -13.96
CA LEU A 306 20.28 -42.16 -14.80
C LEU A 306 19.94 -43.50 -15.48
N GLY A 307 19.26 -44.40 -14.77
CA GLY A 307 18.82 -45.68 -15.32
C GLY A 307 17.74 -45.53 -16.41
N GLU A 308 16.88 -44.52 -16.31
CA GLU A 308 15.87 -44.21 -17.34
C GLU A 308 16.50 -43.71 -18.66
N PHE A 309 17.67 -43.08 -18.61
CA PHE A 309 18.41 -42.58 -19.78
C PHE A 309 19.58 -43.48 -20.21
N ASP A 310 19.69 -44.71 -19.70
CA ASP A 310 20.85 -45.57 -19.94
C ASP A 310 21.03 -45.87 -21.45
N GLU A 311 19.93 -46.16 -22.16
CA GLU A 311 19.97 -46.41 -23.61
C GLU A 311 20.50 -45.19 -24.39
N GLU A 312 19.99 -43.99 -24.10
CA GLU A 312 20.47 -42.76 -24.75
C GLU A 312 21.91 -42.42 -24.37
N ILE A 313 22.31 -42.68 -23.12
CA ILE A 313 23.69 -42.50 -22.66
C ILE A 313 24.62 -43.40 -23.46
N GLN A 314 24.33 -44.70 -23.58
CA GLN A 314 25.15 -45.63 -24.36
C GLN A 314 25.20 -45.27 -25.85
N ALA A 315 24.10 -44.79 -26.43
CA ALA A 315 24.03 -44.37 -27.82
C ALA A 315 24.73 -43.02 -28.11
N SER A 316 24.96 -42.18 -27.10
CA SER A 316 25.48 -40.82 -27.28
C SER A 316 26.97 -40.72 -27.60
N GLY A 317 27.76 -41.76 -27.30
CA GLY A 317 29.23 -41.71 -27.40
C GLY A 317 29.90 -40.85 -26.33
N LEU A 318 29.19 -40.51 -25.24
CA LEU A 318 29.72 -39.80 -24.07
C LEU A 318 30.10 -40.78 -22.95
N ASP A 319 31.15 -40.46 -22.19
CA ASP A 319 31.61 -41.26 -21.05
C ASP A 319 31.06 -40.68 -19.73
N PHE A 320 29.94 -41.23 -19.24
CA PHE A 320 29.32 -40.78 -17.98
C PHE A 320 30.09 -41.31 -16.76
N ARG A 321 30.67 -40.40 -15.98
CA ARG A 321 31.37 -40.67 -14.72
C ARG A 321 30.47 -40.34 -13.54
N VAL A 322 29.79 -41.36 -13.04
CA VAL A 322 28.82 -41.24 -11.95
C VAL A 322 29.50 -41.52 -10.60
N SER A 323 29.43 -40.56 -9.68
CA SER A 323 29.92 -40.67 -8.31
C SER A 323 28.80 -40.30 -7.34
N ILE A 324 27.92 -41.26 -7.07
CA ILE A 324 26.81 -41.12 -6.12
C ILE A 324 27.07 -42.06 -4.92
N PRO A 325 26.95 -41.58 -3.67
CA PRO A 325 27.13 -42.42 -2.49
C PRO A 325 26.15 -43.60 -2.49
N GLN A 326 26.63 -44.78 -2.09
CA GLN A 326 25.78 -45.97 -1.89
C GLN A 326 24.81 -45.77 -0.72
N GLU A 327 25.22 -44.99 0.27
CA GLU A 327 24.36 -44.60 1.39
C GLU A 327 23.29 -43.59 0.93
N PRO A 328 22.03 -43.74 1.38
CA PRO A 328 20.95 -42.84 1.00
C PRO A 328 21.16 -41.45 1.63
N VAL A 329 21.30 -40.44 0.79
CA VAL A 329 21.29 -39.03 1.21
C VAL A 329 19.84 -38.55 1.25
N TYR A 330 19.30 -38.33 2.45
CA TYR A 330 17.91 -37.92 2.62
C TYR A 330 17.72 -36.40 2.56
N ILE A 331 16.66 -35.95 1.90
CA ILE A 331 16.18 -34.56 1.86
C ILE A 331 14.65 -34.53 2.04
N ILE A 332 14.10 -33.38 2.44
CA ILE A 332 12.66 -33.13 2.43
C ILE A 332 12.33 -32.33 1.17
N SER A 333 11.63 -32.93 0.23
CA SER A 333 11.33 -32.33 -1.07
C SER A 333 10.21 -33.09 -1.80
N ASP A 334 9.89 -32.72 -3.04
CA ASP A 334 8.93 -33.39 -3.92
C ASP A 334 9.67 -34.23 -4.98
N GLY A 335 9.62 -35.56 -4.83
CA GLY A 335 10.36 -36.49 -5.68
C GLY A 335 9.99 -36.40 -7.15
N ALA A 336 8.71 -36.18 -7.48
CA ALA A 336 8.24 -36.11 -8.86
C ALA A 336 8.76 -34.84 -9.57
N LYS A 337 8.82 -33.71 -8.86
CA LYS A 337 9.39 -32.47 -9.40
C LYS A 337 10.90 -32.58 -9.57
N LEU A 338 11.60 -33.13 -8.58
CA LEU A 338 13.05 -33.32 -8.66
C LEU A 338 13.46 -34.32 -9.74
N HIS A 339 12.69 -35.40 -9.95
CA HIS A 339 12.89 -36.33 -11.06
C HIS A 339 12.98 -35.57 -12.39
N ARG A 340 12.05 -34.64 -12.61
CA ARG A 340 12.05 -33.78 -13.80
C ARG A 340 13.19 -32.79 -13.85
N VAL A 341 13.62 -32.23 -12.71
CA VAL A 341 14.82 -31.37 -12.63
C VAL A 341 16.03 -32.13 -13.16
N PHE A 342 16.29 -33.33 -12.62
CA PHE A 342 17.43 -34.14 -13.05
C PHE A 342 17.29 -34.61 -14.50
N GLY A 343 16.11 -35.04 -14.93
CA GLY A 343 15.88 -35.41 -16.33
C GLY A 343 16.20 -34.28 -17.30
N ASN A 344 15.78 -33.05 -16.99
CA ASN A 344 16.10 -31.87 -17.81
C ASN A 344 17.61 -31.57 -17.87
N ILE A 345 18.34 -31.78 -16.77
CA ILE A 345 19.79 -31.58 -16.70
C ILE A 345 20.53 -32.68 -17.49
N ILE A 346 20.13 -33.95 -17.36
CA ILE A 346 20.74 -35.07 -18.08
C ILE A 346 20.50 -34.96 -19.59
N ILE A 347 19.26 -34.63 -20.00
CA ILE A 347 18.96 -34.37 -21.42
C ILE A 347 19.79 -33.20 -21.96
N ASN A 348 20.02 -32.16 -21.14
CA ASN A 348 20.88 -31.04 -21.53
C ASN A 348 22.33 -31.51 -21.75
N ALA A 349 22.88 -32.29 -20.82
CA ALA A 349 24.21 -32.88 -20.97
C ALA A 349 24.30 -33.74 -22.23
N LEU A 350 23.34 -34.63 -22.50
CA LEU A 350 23.35 -35.48 -23.70
C LEU A 350 23.32 -34.68 -25.01
N LYS A 351 22.56 -33.58 -25.07
CA LYS A 351 22.36 -32.79 -26.29
C LYS A 351 23.52 -31.84 -26.61
N TYR A 352 24.13 -31.26 -25.58
CA TYR A 352 25.06 -30.15 -25.75
C TYR A 352 26.49 -30.51 -25.37
N SER A 353 26.78 -31.75 -25.00
CA SER A 353 28.16 -32.19 -24.76
C SER A 353 28.93 -32.45 -26.05
N LEU A 354 30.23 -32.16 -26.03
CA LEU A 354 31.15 -32.56 -27.09
C LEU A 354 31.30 -34.09 -27.11
N VAL A 355 31.01 -34.71 -28.26
CA VAL A 355 31.07 -36.17 -28.43
C VAL A 355 32.47 -36.70 -28.10
N GLY A 356 32.55 -37.84 -27.41
CA GLY A 356 33.81 -38.44 -26.96
C GLY A 356 34.39 -37.82 -25.68
N THR A 357 33.72 -36.85 -25.07
CA THR A 357 34.11 -36.29 -23.77
C THR A 357 33.38 -36.95 -22.59
N ARG A 358 33.80 -36.58 -21.38
CA ARG A 358 33.24 -37.11 -20.14
C ARG A 358 32.16 -36.19 -19.59
N VAL A 359 31.08 -36.79 -19.10
CA VAL A 359 30.05 -36.11 -18.31
C VAL A 359 30.18 -36.59 -16.87
N TYR A 360 30.42 -35.68 -15.93
CA TYR A 360 30.53 -36.03 -14.51
C TYR A 360 29.20 -35.79 -13.80
N VAL A 361 28.69 -36.80 -13.10
CA VAL A 361 27.47 -36.69 -12.28
C VAL A 361 27.85 -37.07 -10.86
N GLN A 362 27.77 -36.13 -9.93
CA GLN A 362 28.23 -36.33 -8.56
C GLN A 362 27.16 -35.94 -7.54
N LEU A 363 27.13 -36.66 -6.42
CA LEU A 363 26.39 -36.25 -5.23
C LEU A 363 27.34 -36.25 -4.02
N VAL A 364 27.44 -35.13 -3.33
CA VAL A 364 28.28 -34.97 -2.13
C VAL A 364 27.45 -34.40 -0.99
N VAL A 365 27.78 -34.78 0.25
CA VAL A 365 27.23 -34.13 1.44
C VAL A 365 28.31 -33.21 2.01
N GLU A 366 28.06 -31.90 1.97
CA GLU A 366 28.93 -30.86 2.51
C GLU A 366 28.27 -30.24 3.74
N GLY A 367 28.74 -30.61 4.93
CA GLY A 367 28.12 -30.17 6.20
C GLY A 367 26.67 -30.66 6.31
N ASN A 368 25.71 -29.73 6.29
CA ASN A 368 24.28 -30.04 6.34
C ASN A 368 23.58 -29.89 4.98
N LYS A 369 24.34 -29.87 3.87
CA LYS A 369 23.78 -29.75 2.53
C LYS A 369 24.13 -30.95 1.66
N ALA A 370 23.13 -31.47 0.96
CA ALA A 370 23.31 -32.41 -0.15
C ALA A 370 23.50 -31.60 -1.44
N VAL A 371 24.63 -31.78 -2.11
CA VAL A 371 25.03 -31.06 -3.32
C VAL A 371 25.09 -32.05 -4.48
N ALA A 372 24.15 -31.94 -5.41
CA ALA A 372 24.16 -32.69 -6.66
C ALA A 372 24.77 -31.82 -7.77
N GLU A 373 25.65 -32.42 -8.56
CA GLU A 373 26.42 -31.72 -9.58
C GLU A 373 26.41 -32.50 -10.89
N VAL A 374 26.22 -31.79 -12.01
CA VAL A 374 26.43 -32.32 -13.36
C VAL A 374 27.38 -31.39 -14.11
N LYS A 375 28.47 -31.95 -14.65
CA LYS A 375 29.47 -31.21 -15.43
C LYS A 375 29.68 -31.86 -16.79
N ASN A 376 29.78 -31.04 -17.83
CA ASN A 376 30.13 -31.49 -19.17
C ASN A 376 30.92 -30.43 -19.94
N ILE A 377 31.57 -30.84 -21.02
CA ILE A 377 32.24 -29.94 -21.97
C ILE A 377 31.25 -29.67 -23.10
N ALA A 378 30.95 -28.40 -23.37
CA ALA A 378 30.02 -28.01 -24.42
C ALA A 378 30.57 -28.35 -25.83
N ASN A 379 29.68 -28.67 -26.78
CA ASN A 379 30.03 -28.90 -28.19
C ASN A 379 30.11 -27.60 -29.03
N TYR A 380 29.99 -26.45 -28.37
CA TYR A 380 30.14 -25.13 -28.95
C TYR A 380 30.80 -24.20 -27.92
N GLU A 381 31.41 -23.14 -28.42
CA GLU A 381 32.00 -22.08 -27.60
C GLU A 381 30.92 -21.31 -26.84
N MET A 382 31.02 -21.29 -25.50
CA MET A 382 30.10 -20.56 -24.63
C MET A 382 30.54 -19.10 -24.50
N ASP A 383 29.93 -18.21 -25.29
CA ASP A 383 30.20 -16.76 -25.33
C ASP A 383 29.13 -15.91 -24.61
N PHE A 384 28.29 -16.55 -23.79
CA PHE A 384 27.17 -15.93 -23.07
C PHE A 384 27.29 -16.13 -21.56
N ASP A 385 26.58 -15.29 -20.80
CA ASP A 385 26.57 -15.34 -19.34
C ASP A 385 25.63 -16.43 -18.78
N GLU A 386 25.84 -16.76 -17.50
CA GLU A 386 25.05 -17.75 -16.76
C GLU A 386 23.55 -17.39 -16.67
N GLU A 387 23.23 -16.08 -16.61
CA GLU A 387 21.84 -15.62 -16.52
C GLU A 387 21.08 -15.79 -17.83
N THR A 388 21.74 -15.63 -18.98
CA THR A 388 21.15 -15.76 -20.32
C THR A 388 20.74 -17.20 -20.61
N ILE A 389 21.48 -18.20 -20.10
CA ILE A 389 21.12 -19.63 -20.20
C ILE A 389 19.81 -19.93 -19.47
N LEU A 390 19.56 -19.20 -18.37
CA LEU A 390 18.40 -19.38 -17.51
C LEU A 390 17.17 -18.60 -17.98
N GLN A 391 17.33 -17.69 -18.93
CA GLN A 391 16.20 -17.00 -19.56
C GLN A 391 15.33 -17.99 -20.35
N ARG A 392 14.05 -17.65 -20.53
CA ARG A 392 13.10 -18.51 -21.24
C ARG A 392 13.27 -18.33 -22.73
N PHE A 393 13.25 -19.42 -23.49
CA PHE A 393 13.36 -19.42 -24.95
C PHE A 393 14.68 -18.87 -25.49
N THR A 394 15.65 -18.59 -24.62
CA THR A 394 17.00 -18.26 -25.03
C THR A 394 17.75 -19.54 -25.35
N ARG A 395 18.36 -19.55 -26.53
CA ARG A 395 19.32 -20.55 -26.98
C ARG A 395 20.50 -19.72 -27.49
N GLY A 396 21.74 -20.07 -27.13
CA GLY A 396 22.90 -19.39 -27.69
C GLY A 396 22.81 -19.38 -29.22
N ASP A 397 23.19 -18.28 -29.88
CA ASP A 397 22.99 -18.09 -31.33
C ASP A 397 23.59 -19.25 -32.16
N LYS A 398 24.67 -19.87 -31.67
CA LYS A 398 25.34 -21.03 -32.29
C LYS A 398 24.67 -22.39 -32.02
N ALA A 399 23.79 -22.51 -31.01
CA ALA A 399 23.07 -23.74 -30.64
C ALA A 399 21.68 -23.88 -31.32
N ARG A 400 21.32 -22.95 -32.22
CA ARG A 400 20.01 -22.92 -32.89
C ARG A 400 19.73 -24.11 -33.80
N THR A 401 20.75 -24.81 -34.27
CA THR A 401 20.66 -25.99 -35.16
C THR A 401 20.26 -27.27 -34.46
N THR A 402 20.38 -27.35 -33.13
CA THR A 402 19.99 -28.51 -32.31
C THR A 402 18.53 -28.44 -31.84
N GLU A 403 17.88 -29.57 -31.59
CA GLU A 403 16.46 -29.64 -31.19
C GLU A 403 16.25 -29.44 -29.67
N GLY A 404 15.36 -28.52 -29.28
CA GLY A 404 15.07 -28.23 -27.86
C GLY A 404 14.30 -26.93 -27.63
N SER A 405 13.58 -26.85 -26.50
CA SER A 405 12.66 -25.77 -26.18
C SER A 405 13.31 -24.49 -25.62
N GLY A 406 14.53 -24.60 -25.09
CA GLY A 406 15.13 -23.54 -24.27
C GLY A 406 14.39 -23.30 -22.94
N LEU A 407 13.52 -24.24 -22.53
CA LEU A 407 12.76 -24.13 -21.27
C LEU A 407 13.29 -25.08 -20.18
N GLY A 408 14.02 -26.13 -20.53
CA GLY A 408 14.41 -27.20 -19.61
C GLY A 408 15.17 -26.73 -18.37
N LEU A 409 16.20 -25.90 -18.53
CA LEU A 409 17.00 -25.37 -17.41
C LEU A 409 16.23 -24.32 -16.59
N ALA A 410 15.39 -23.50 -17.23
CA ALA A 410 14.51 -22.57 -16.53
C ALA A 410 13.48 -23.31 -15.65
N ILE A 411 12.92 -24.42 -16.14
CA ILE A 411 12.04 -25.31 -15.38
C ILE A 411 12.81 -25.98 -14.24
N ALA A 412 14.03 -26.46 -14.51
CA ALA A 412 14.88 -27.12 -13.52
C ALA A 412 15.21 -26.18 -12.35
N ARG A 413 15.59 -24.92 -12.65
CA ARG A 413 15.79 -23.87 -11.65
C ARG A 413 14.53 -23.64 -10.82
N HIS A 414 13.41 -23.38 -11.49
CA HIS A 414 12.17 -23.04 -10.81
C HIS A 414 11.65 -24.19 -9.91
N PHE A 415 11.73 -25.44 -10.37
CA PHE A 415 11.35 -26.59 -9.53
C PHE A 415 12.32 -26.83 -8.38
N THR A 416 13.61 -26.56 -8.58
CA THR A 416 14.59 -26.63 -7.48
C THR A 416 14.25 -25.60 -6.40
N ASP A 417 13.97 -24.36 -6.79
CA ASP A 417 13.59 -23.28 -5.87
C ASP A 417 12.28 -23.61 -5.13
N LEU A 418 11.26 -24.12 -5.85
CA LEU A 418 9.99 -24.57 -5.23
C LEU A 418 10.19 -25.74 -4.25
N CYS A 419 11.16 -26.60 -4.52
CA CYS A 419 11.53 -27.74 -3.68
C CYS A 419 12.44 -27.35 -2.50
N GLY A 420 12.66 -26.05 -2.26
CA GLY A 420 13.47 -25.55 -1.15
C GLY A 420 14.98 -25.75 -1.35
N GLY A 421 15.42 -26.00 -2.58
CA GLY A 421 16.83 -26.06 -2.96
C GLY A 421 17.35 -24.76 -3.56
N GLU A 422 18.63 -24.74 -3.88
CA GLU A 422 19.30 -23.66 -4.61
C GLU A 422 19.89 -24.20 -5.92
N PHE A 423 19.58 -23.55 -7.04
CA PHE A 423 20.09 -23.90 -8.37
C PHE A 423 21.16 -22.92 -8.82
N ARG A 424 22.36 -23.41 -9.17
CA ARG A 424 23.47 -22.60 -9.70
C ARG A 424 24.02 -23.17 -11.00
N ILE A 425 24.40 -22.29 -11.92
CA ILE A 425 25.17 -22.62 -13.10
C ILE A 425 26.57 -22.01 -12.92
N LYS A 426 27.60 -22.69 -13.41
CA LYS A 426 28.94 -22.14 -13.57
C LYS A 426 29.46 -22.46 -14.95
N ILE A 427 30.04 -21.45 -15.60
CA ILE A 427 30.67 -21.57 -16.92
C ILE A 427 32.15 -21.21 -16.77
N ASP A 428 33.04 -22.07 -17.25
CA ASP A 428 34.48 -21.80 -17.31
C ASP A 428 35.04 -22.27 -18.65
N GLY A 429 35.19 -21.33 -19.60
CA GLY A 429 35.45 -21.66 -21.01
C GLY A 429 34.32 -22.53 -21.57
N ASP A 430 34.65 -23.74 -22.02
CA ASP A 430 33.67 -24.71 -22.53
C ASP A 430 33.13 -25.66 -21.45
N LEU A 431 33.56 -25.50 -20.19
CA LEU A 431 33.06 -26.31 -19.08
C LEU A 431 31.72 -25.74 -18.59
N PHE A 432 30.66 -26.53 -18.74
CA PHE A 432 29.34 -26.24 -18.19
C PHE A 432 29.13 -27.06 -16.91
N LYS A 433 28.76 -26.39 -15.83
CA LYS A 433 28.46 -27.01 -14.54
C LYS A 433 27.09 -26.56 -14.04
N VAL A 434 26.25 -27.51 -13.65
CA VAL A 434 25.02 -27.27 -12.89
C VAL A 434 25.18 -27.84 -11.48
N GLU A 435 24.81 -27.06 -10.47
CA GLU A 435 24.87 -27.41 -9.06
C GLU A 435 23.51 -27.19 -8.40
N LEU A 436 22.99 -28.22 -7.74
CA LEU A 436 21.77 -28.19 -6.94
C LEU A 436 22.13 -28.44 -5.49
N SER A 437 21.73 -27.56 -4.58
CA SER A 437 21.96 -27.78 -3.15
C SER A 437 20.65 -27.83 -2.36
N PHE A 438 20.52 -28.83 -1.49
CA PHE A 438 19.36 -29.03 -0.61
C PHE A 438 19.84 -29.23 0.82
N ASN A 439 19.01 -28.88 1.81
CA ASN A 439 19.32 -29.21 3.20
C ASN A 439 19.20 -30.73 3.39
N ALA A 440 20.28 -31.36 3.83
CA ALA A 440 20.29 -32.76 4.18
C ALA A 440 19.46 -32.99 5.46
N CYS A 441 18.75 -34.11 5.51
CA CYS A 441 18.03 -34.56 6.69
C CYS A 441 18.79 -35.74 7.28
N THR A 442 19.24 -35.62 8.52
CA THR A 442 19.75 -36.74 9.31
C THR A 442 18.64 -37.76 9.61
#